data_AF-A0A257XEL7-F1
#
_entry.id   AF-A0A257XEL7-F1
#
_cell.length_a   1.000
_cell.length_b   1.000
_cell.length_c   1.000
_cell.angle_alpha   90.00
_cell.angle_beta   90.00
_cell.angle_gamma   90.00
#
_symmetry.space_group_name_H-M   'P 1'
#
loop_
_entity.id
_entity.type
_entity.pdbx_description
1 polymer ?
#
loop_
_entity_poly.entity_id
_entity_poly.type
_entity_poly.pdbx_seq_one_letter_code
_entity_poly.pdbx_strand_id
1 'polypeptide(L)' 'SAVAGLGGCPYAKGASGNLATEDLVYMLDGLGIETGIDLDPLAAAGRDIIAALGRIPASKVAQALAAKL' A
#
# COMPACT_ATOMS: atom_id res chain seq x y z
N SER A 1 -8.64 1.58 4.82
CA SER A 1 -7.30 1.29 4.28
C SER A 1 -6.48 2.57 4.29
N ALA A 2 -5.16 2.48 4.13
CA ALA A 2 -4.28 3.64 3.97
C ALA A 2 -3.20 3.33 2.93
N VAL A 3 -2.81 4.33 2.13
CA VAL A 3 -1.76 4.18 1.10
C VAL A 3 -0.48 3.60 1.71
N ALA A 4 0.19 2.70 1.01
CA ALA A 4 1.38 1.97 1.44
C ALA A 4 1.27 1.24 2.80
N GLY A 5 0.06 1.09 3.35
CA GLY A 5 -0.18 0.61 4.71
C GLY A 5 0.26 1.59 5.80
N LEU A 6 0.22 2.90 5.51
CA LEU A 6 0.61 3.95 6.45
C LEU A 6 -0.14 3.86 7.78
N GLY A 7 0.56 4.28 8.83
CA GLY A 7 0.07 4.29 10.20
C GLY A 7 0.85 3.31 11.09
N GLY A 8 0.17 2.87 12.15
CA GLY A 8 0.67 2.01 13.22
C GLY A 8 -0.35 1.97 14.36
N CYS A 9 -0.28 0.97 15.23
CA CYS A 9 -1.12 0.91 16.42
C CYS A 9 -0.32 1.40 17.65
N PRO A 10 -0.74 2.47 18.34
CA PRO A 10 -0.03 2.97 19.53
C PRO A 10 -0.05 1.95 20.68
N TYR A 11 -1.01 1.03 20.68
CA TYR A 11 -1.17 -0.01 21.71
C TYR A 11 -0.47 -1.33 21.37
N ALA A 12 -0.06 -1.54 20.12
CA ALA A 12 0.60 -2.76 19.66
C ALA A 12 1.91 -2.41 18.94
N LYS A 13 3.01 -2.37 19.71
CA LYS A 13 4.35 -2.08 19.19
C LYS A 13 4.72 -3.07 18.08
N GLY A 14 5.11 -2.54 16.92
CA GLY A 14 5.51 -3.35 15.77
C GLY A 14 4.37 -3.88 14.91
N ALA A 15 3.11 -3.59 15.24
CA ALA A 15 1.99 -3.91 14.36
C ALA A 15 2.10 -3.11 13.05
N SER A 16 1.75 -3.78 11.94
CA SER A 16 1.95 -3.29 10.57
C SER A 16 1.23 -1.98 10.25
N GLY A 17 0.16 -1.65 10.98
CA GLY A 17 -0.65 -0.44 10.78
C GLY A 17 -1.99 -0.74 10.11
N ASN A 18 -2.42 0.14 9.21
CA ASN A 18 -3.66 -0.03 8.46
C ASN A 18 -3.49 -1.08 7.35
N LEU A 19 -4.60 -1.66 6.89
CA LEU A 19 -4.64 -2.38 5.63
C LEU A 19 -4.17 -1.46 4.49
N ALA A 20 -3.15 -1.89 3.75
CA ALA A 20 -2.64 -1.15 2.61
C ALA A 20 -3.69 -1.04 1.49
N THR A 21 -3.84 0.15 0.93
CA THR A 21 -4.82 0.39 -0.14
C THR A 21 -4.47 -0.39 -1.40
N GLU A 22 -3.18 -0.51 -1.73
CA GLU A 22 -2.69 -1.27 -2.89
C GLU A 22 -3.03 -2.75 -2.77
N ASP A 23 -2.86 -3.34 -1.58
CA ASP A 23 -3.18 -4.75 -1.33
C ASP A 23 -4.69 -4.99 -1.43
N LEU A 24 -5.50 -4.03 -0.96
CA LEU A 24 -6.96 -4.08 -1.08
C LEU A 24 -7.42 -3.95 -2.53
N VAL A 25 -6.92 -2.96 -3.28
CA VAL A 25 -7.30 -2.74 -4.68
C VAL A 25 -6.88 -3.94 -5.52
N TYR A 26 -5.66 -4.45 -5.36
CA TYR A 26 -5.19 -5.65 -6.06
C TYR A 26 -6.09 -6.88 -5.82
N MET A 27 -6.51 -7.09 -4.57
CA MET A 27 -7.46 -8.17 -4.24
C MET A 27 -8.81 -7.94 -4.92
N LEU A 28 -9.36 -6.73 -4.88
CA LEU A 28 -10.66 -6.41 -5.48
C LEU A 28 -10.63 -6.56 -7.01
N ASP A 29 -9.57 -6.10 -7.66
CA ASP A 29 -9.35 -6.26 -9.10
C ASP A 29 -9.27 -7.76 -9.47
N GLY A 30 -8.53 -8.55 -8.69
CA GLY A 30 -8.45 -10.01 -8.86
C GLY A 30 -9.78 -10.75 -8.65
N LEU A 31 -10.72 -10.15 -7.92
CA LEU A 31 -12.08 -10.64 -7.72
C LEU A 31 -13.08 -10.08 -8.76
N GLY A 32 -12.64 -9.20 -9.67
CA GLY A 32 -13.51 -8.55 -10.66
C GLY A 32 -14.45 -7.50 -10.06
N ILE A 33 -14.11 -6.92 -8.91
CA ILE A 33 -14.89 -5.86 -8.26
C ILE A 33 -14.31 -4.51 -8.66
N GLU A 34 -15.08 -3.71 -9.38
CA GLU A 34 -14.65 -2.38 -9.82
C GLU A 34 -14.51 -1.40 -8.65
N THR A 35 -13.34 -0.76 -8.56
CA THR A 35 -13.05 0.28 -7.56
C THR A 35 -12.91 1.68 -8.17
N GLY A 36 -12.64 1.76 -9.48
CA GLY A 36 -12.29 3.01 -10.17
C GLY A 36 -10.90 3.55 -9.82
N ILE A 37 -10.06 2.76 -9.14
CA ILE A 37 -8.71 3.14 -8.73
C ILE A 37 -7.69 2.44 -9.63
N ASP A 38 -6.72 3.20 -10.15
CA ASP A 38 -5.59 2.66 -10.89
C ASP A 38 -4.42 2.35 -9.93
N LEU A 39 -3.92 1.12 -9.99
CA LEU A 39 -2.84 0.61 -9.12
C LEU A 39 -1.50 1.32 -9.35
N ASP A 40 -1.16 1.68 -10.59
CA ASP A 40 0.13 2.29 -10.91
C ASP A 40 0.32 3.69 -10.28
N PRO A 41 -0.60 4.66 -10.48
CA PRO A 41 -0.51 5.96 -9.82
C PRO A 41 -0.72 5.86 -8.31
N LEU A 42 -1.53 4.90 -7.82
CA LEU A 42 -1.66 4.65 -6.39
C LEU A 42 -0.31 4.20 -5.79
N ALA A 43 0.36 3.24 -6.40
CA ALA A 43 1.66 2.76 -5.95
C ALA A 43 2.73 3.85 -6.06
N ALA A 44 2.67 4.72 -7.08
CA ALA A 44 3.55 5.89 -7.17
C ALA A 44 3.36 6.86 -5.99
N ALA A 45 2.12 7.23 -5.67
CA ALA A 45 1.83 8.07 -4.51
C ALA A 45 2.30 7.43 -3.19
N GLY A 46 2.14 6.11 -3.05
CA GLY A 46 2.65 5.34 -1.92
C GLY A 46 4.17 5.37 -1.81
N ARG A 47 4.90 5.27 -2.93
CA ARG A 47 6.37 5.39 -2.94
C ARG A 47 6.82 6.77 -2.51
N ASP A 48 6.19 7.83 -2.99
CA ASP A 48 6.57 9.22 -2.68
C ASP A 48 6.48 9.50 -1.17
N ILE A 49 5.36 9.16 -0.53
CA ILE A 49 5.19 9.41 0.90
C ILE A 49 6.09 8.52 1.76
N ILE A 50 6.31 7.28 1.35
CA ILE A 50 7.20 6.37 2.07
C ILE A 50 8.66 6.84 2.00
N ALA A 51 9.09 7.32 0.83
CA ALA A 51 10.41 7.93 0.65
C ALA A 51 10.56 9.17 1.54
N ALA A 52 9.57 10.06 1.56
CA ALA A 52 9.57 11.24 2.43
C ALA A 52 9.65 10.89 3.93
N LEU A 53 9.08 9.75 4.34
CA LEU A 53 9.14 9.27 5.72
C LEU A 53 10.39 8.43 6.04
N GLY A 54 11.23 8.12 5.05
CA GLY A 54 12.39 7.24 5.24
C GLY A 54 12.02 5.82 5.67
N ARG A 55 10.88 5.31 5.22
CA ARG A 55 10.35 3.97 5.58
C ARG A 55 10.36 3.04 4.37
N ILE A 56 9.92 1.80 4.58
CA ILE A 56 9.59 0.83 3.51
C ILE A 56 8.07 0.66 3.53
N PRO A 57 7.38 0.52 2.36
CA PRO A 57 5.94 0.34 2.34
C PRO A 57 5.56 -0.98 3.03
N ALA A 58 4.45 -1.01 3.77
CA ALA A 58 3.93 -2.25 4.34
C ALA A 58 3.17 -3.10 3.30
N SER A 59 2.66 -2.44 2.23
CA SER A 59 2.02 -3.12 1.10
C SER A 59 2.95 -4.13 0.42
N LYS A 60 2.45 -5.36 0.25
CA LYS A 60 3.16 -6.39 -0.53
C LYS A 60 3.06 -6.14 -2.03
N VAL A 61 1.93 -5.61 -2.50
CA VAL A 61 1.74 -5.24 -3.90
C VAL A 61 2.69 -4.12 -4.30
N ALA A 62 2.81 -3.06 -3.49
CA ALA A 62 3.73 -1.95 -3.77
C ALA A 62 5.20 -2.42 -3.81
N GLN A 63 5.60 -3.34 -2.92
CA GLN A 63 6.93 -3.95 -2.95
C GLN A 63 7.17 -4.75 -4.25
N ALA A 64 6.19 -5.54 -4.67
CA ALA A 64 6.29 -6.33 -5.90
C ALA A 64 6.34 -5.45 -7.16
N LEU A 65 5.50 -4.42 -7.24
CA LEU A 65 5.49 -3.46 -8.35
C LEU A 65 6.81 -2.68 -8.44
N ALA A 66 7.39 -2.30 -7.31
CA ALA A 66 8.68 -1.61 -7.29
C ALA A 66 9.85 -2.50 -7.76
N ALA A 67 9.79 -3.82 -7.53
CA ALA A 67 10.82 -4.77 -7.96
C ALA A 67 10.75 -5.15 -9.45
N LYS A 68 9.69 -4.75 -10.15
CA LYS A 68 9.48 -5.04 -11.58
C LYS A 68 10.13 -4.00 -12.51
N LEU A 69 10.62 -2.89 -11.95
CA LEU A 69 11.33 -1.80 -12.61
C LEU A 69 12.85 -1.97 -12.45
#